data_AF-A0A1W9VT37-F1
#
_entry.id   AF-A0A1W9VT37-F1
#
_cell.length_a   1.000
_cell.length_b   1.000
_cell.length_c   1.000
_cell.angle_alpha   90.00
_cell.angle_beta   90.00
_cell.angle_gamma   90.00
#
_symmetry.space_group_name_H-M   'P 1'
#
loop_
_entity.id
_entity.type
_entity.pdbx_description
1 polymer ?
#
loop_
_entity_poly.entity_id
_entity_poly.type
_entity_poly.pdbx_seq_one_letter_code
_entity_poly.pdbx_strand_id
1 'polypeptide(L)' 'MFDSNRIKEVYTKGRGGIVMRGKHMIEEIKSGKNIVIYEIPYMVNKGNLVAKIGELVVDKKIE' A
#
# COMPACT_ATOMS: atom_id res chain seq x y z
N MET A 1 -7.52 -4.67 0.87
CA MET A 1 -8.65 -5.56 0.53
C MET A 1 -8.55 -5.89 -0.96
N PHE A 2 -8.65 -7.16 -1.32
CA PHE A 2 -8.48 -7.64 -2.70
C PHE A 2 -9.76 -7.47 -3.52
N ASP A 3 -9.63 -7.35 -4.83
CA ASP A 3 -10.77 -7.29 -5.74
C ASP A 3 -11.24 -8.71 -6.09
N SER A 4 -12.42 -9.08 -5.59
CA SER A 4 -13.01 -10.42 -5.75
C SER A 4 -13.21 -10.81 -7.22
N ASN A 5 -13.42 -9.85 -8.13
CA ASN A 5 -13.59 -10.13 -9.55
C ASN A 5 -12.26 -10.51 -10.20
N ARG A 6 -11.18 -9.81 -9.85
CA ARG A 6 -9.82 -10.16 -10.31
C ARG A 6 -9.40 -11.55 -9.83
N ILE A 7 -9.74 -11.91 -8.60
CA ILE A 7 -9.42 -13.24 -8.06
C ILE A 7 -10.09 -14.33 -8.91
N LYS A 8 -11.38 -14.19 -9.20
CA LYS A 8 -12.12 -15.15 -10.04
C LYS A 8 -11.51 -15.25 -11.43
N GLU A 9 -11.20 -14.12 -12.06
CA GLU A 9 -10.61 -14.13 -13.40
C GLU A 9 -9.23 -14.80 -13.44
N VAL A 10 -8.37 -14.54 -12.45
CA VAL A 10 -7.04 -15.14 -12.36
C VAL A 10 -7.15 -16.65 -12.20
N TYR A 11 -8.07 -17.13 -11.36
CA TYR A 11 -8.30 -18.57 -11.19
C TYR A 11 -8.86 -19.22 -12.45
N THR A 12 -9.73 -18.53 -13.20
CA THR A 12 -10.31 -19.09 -14.43
C THR A 12 -9.31 -19.08 -15.60
N LYS A 13 -8.52 -18.01 -15.76
CA LYS A 13 -7.59 -17.84 -16.91
C LYS A 13 -6.18 -18.39 -16.62
N GLY A 14 -5.87 -18.71 -15.35
CA GLY A 14 -4.55 -19.12 -14.87
C GLY A 14 -3.47 -18.04 -14.96
N ARG A 15 -3.82 -16.83 -15.43
CA ARG A 15 -2.92 -15.71 -15.64
C ARG A 15 -3.66 -14.41 -15.31
N GLY A 16 -3.01 -13.54 -14.54
CA GLY A 16 -3.50 -12.20 -14.23
C GLY A 16 -2.87 -11.65 -12.95
N GLY A 17 -2.94 -10.34 -12.78
CA GLY A 17 -2.36 -9.63 -11.64
C GLY A 17 -3.35 -9.39 -10.51
N ILE A 18 -2.99 -9.79 -9.28
CA ILE A 18 -3.72 -9.46 -8.07
C ILE A 18 -3.11 -8.21 -7.46
N VAL A 19 -3.91 -7.14 -7.35
CA VAL A 19 -3.48 -5.92 -6.66
C VAL A 19 -3.59 -6.16 -5.17
N MET A 20 -2.45 -6.04 -4.48
CA MET A 20 -2.38 -6.11 -3.02
C MET A 20 -2.26 -4.71 -2.43
N ARG A 21 -2.93 -4.48 -1.30
CA ARG A 21 -2.86 -3.21 -0.55
C ARG A 21 -2.65 -3.49 0.93
N GLY A 22 -1.68 -2.80 1.52
CA GLY A 22 -1.46 -2.82 2.97
C GLY A 22 -2.62 -2.22 3.75
N LYS A 23 -2.77 -2.60 5.02
CA LYS A 23 -3.78 -1.99 5.90
C LYS A 23 -3.18 -0.78 6.60
N HIS A 24 -3.94 0.29 6.64
CA HIS A 24 -3.60 1.51 7.33
C HIS A 24 -4.84 2.10 8.00
N MET A 25 -4.61 2.97 8.98
CA MET A 25 -5.61 3.82 9.60
C MET A 25 -5.10 5.25 9.61
N ILE A 26 -6.04 6.20 9.64
CA ILE A 26 -5.76 7.61 9.78
C ILE A 26 -6.07 7.98 11.23
N GLU A 27 -5.06 8.44 11.95
CA GLU A 27 -5.20 8.98 13.30
C GLU A 27 -5.18 10.51 13.21
N GLU A 28 -6.25 11.15 13.69
CA GLU A 28 -6.30 12.60 13.83
C GLU A 28 -5.66 13.00 15.16
N ILE A 29 -4.54 13.71 15.08
CA ILE A 29 -3.86 14.30 16.23
C ILE A 29 -4.08 15.81 16.24
N LYS A 30 -3.85 16.46 17.39
CA LYS A 30 -4.01 17.93 17.52
C LYS A 30 -3.22 18.73 16.48
N SER A 31 -2.16 18.16 15.93
CA SER A 31 -1.26 18.81 14.96
C SER A 31 -1.48 18.37 13.50
N GLY A 32 -2.48 17.53 13.20
CA GLY A 32 -2.75 17.06 11.84
C GLY A 32 -3.23 15.62 11.73
N LYS A 33 -3.02 15.01 10.56
CA LYS A 33 -3.41 13.62 10.25
C LYS A 33 -2.16 12.76 10.13
N ASN A 34 -2.10 11.69 10.92
CA ASN A 34 -1.06 10.67 10.80
C ASN A 34 -1.63 9.43 10.11
N ILE A 35 -0.88 8.85 9.18
CA ILE A 35 -1.24 7.59 8.54
C ILE A 35 -0.41 6.49 9.20
N VAL A 36 -1.09 5.59 9.92
CA VAL A 36 -0.46 4.45 10.59
C VAL A 36 -0.68 3.20 9.75
N ILE A 37 0.41 2.60 9.27
CA ILE A 37 0.37 1.37 8.46
C ILE A 37 0.64 0.16 9.36
N TYR A 38 -0.33 -0.76 9.45
CA TYR A 38 -0.21 -1.97 10.29
C TYR A 38 0.23 -3.21 9.52
N GLU A 39 -0.11 -3.29 8.23
CA GLU A 39 0.20 -4.44 7.40
C GLU A 39 0.74 -3.98 6.04
N ILE A 40 1.75 -4.68 5.53
CA ILE A 40 2.33 -4.46 4.21
C ILE A 40 2.02 -5.65 3.27
N PRO A 41 1.94 -5.42 1.95
CA PRO A 41 1.73 -6.50 0.99
C PRO A 41 2.83 -7.56 1.01
N TYR A 42 2.50 -8.75 0.51
CA TYR A 42 3.45 -9.86 0.39
C TYR A 42 4.67 -9.47 -0.47
N MET A 43 5.86 -9.92 -0.06
CA MET A 43 7.16 -9.62 -0.67
C MET A 43 7.57 -8.14 -0.70
N VAL A 44 6.87 -7.25 0.01
CA VAL A 44 7.32 -5.87 0.17
C VAL A 44 8.30 -5.78 1.33
N ASN A 45 9.49 -5.24 1.07
CA ASN A 45 10.46 -4.93 2.12
C ASN A 45 10.10 -3.60 2.79
N LYS A 46 9.97 -3.60 4.12
CA LYS A 46 9.63 -2.41 4.92
C LYS A 46 10.65 -1.29 4.78
N GLY A 47 11.95 -1.60 4.78
CA GLY A 47 13.02 -0.60 4.64
C GLY A 47 12.94 0.12 3.31
N ASN A 48 12.79 -0.62 2.21
CA ASN A 48 12.66 -0.05 0.87
C ASN A 48 11.39 0.80 0.73
N LEU A 49 10.28 0.39 1.37
CA LEU A 49 9.04 1.17 1.38
C LEU A 49 9.25 2.54 2.04
N VAL A 50 9.88 2.56 3.22
CA VAL A 50 10.14 3.81 3.96
C VAL A 50 11.10 4.71 3.20
N ALA A 51 12.19 4.16 2.65
CA ALA A 51 13.13 4.92 1.83
C ALA A 51 12.43 5.59 0.64
N LYS A 52 11.57 4.84 -0.06
CA LYS A 52 10.82 5.35 -1.21
C LYS A 52 9.81 6.44 -0.85
N ILE A 53 9.19 6.36 0.34
CA ILE A 53 8.34 7.45 0.84
C ILE A 53 9.18 8.71 1.07
N GLY A 54 10.35 8.57 1.70
CA GLY A 54 11.28 9.70 1.92
C GLY A 54 11.74 10.35 0.62
N GLU A 55 12.10 9.55 -0.38
CA GLU A 55 12.46 10.03 -1.72
C GLU A 55 11.33 10.85 -2.34
N LEU A 56 10.07 10.39 -2.25
CA LEU A 56 8.92 11.10 -2.81
C LEU A 56 8.62 12.44 -2.12
N VAL A 57 8.94 12.57 -0.83
CA VAL A 57 8.86 13.84 -0.09
C VAL A 57 9.95 14.80 -0.56
N VAL A 58 11.17 14.31 -0.76
CA VAL A 58 12.30 15.12 -1.29
C VAL A 58 12.01 15.57 -2.72
N ASP A 59 11.48 14.68 -3.55
CA ASP A 59 11.05 14.96 -4.93
C ASP A 59 9.82 15.89 -5.01
N LYS A 60 9.27 16.33 -3.87
CA LYS A 60 8.04 17.15 -3.75
C LYS A 60 6.85 16.60 -4.54
N LYS A 61 6.77 15.27 -4.69
CA LYS A 61 5.61 14.61 -5.29
C LYS A 61 4.48 14.38 -4.29
N ILE A 62 4.80 14.47 -3.00
CA ILE A 62 3.88 14.33 -1.87
C ILE A 62 4.19 15.49 -0.92
N GLU A 63 3.16 16.23 -0.52
CA GLU A 63 3.22 17.39 0.40
C GLU A 63 2.35 17.12 1.63
#